data_AF-D3BS51-F1
#
_entry.id   AF-D3BS51-F1
#
_cell.length_a   1.000
_cell.length_b   1.000
_cell.length_c   1.000
_cell.angle_alpha   90.00
_cell.angle_beta   90.00
_cell.angle_gamma   90.00
#
_symmetry.space_group_name_H-M   'P 1'
#
loop_
_entity.id
_entity.type
_entity.pdbx_description
1 polymer ?
#
loop_
_entity_poly.entity_id
_entity_poly.type
_entity_poly.pdbx_seq_one_letter_code
_entity_poly.pdbx_strand_id
1 'polypeptide(L)'
;MDKIHSFNYILKSVVLRTKIFQYITDIHDQLAKNRSERYDWYDLGCFPDQLIKFNYIQRYKEIFNTIIRDNSCNTLANLTISKFRELYLESFSFALDIGNIEAIEFLNQTLPNEIDYSRLVRREHYQSNLALIEFLHQNVESWFEKLGTKVMDDAAFGSLEVIKFLNFNRTEGCSTQAITNAATKGNLEIIKFIRDNQPTVQVFTNKIAVRFAAKNGHLEVLKFLIENESSAVDFSISDILEIVKGGHLPIIKYLLEIDYYFEIANIEIKWAVNNGHFEMLQYFFENNIISQENINDQQYTILIDNAAINGNLEMLRYLHSNRSSIESCSPNTLYSTATRGHLEEVKFLLDNYGLRTSNFMYMDYILHDVRSHFEVFRYIYENRRDLLLPSNVMDYYAGYKDTTALQWLKDNTSLRCSERAYDNVVKSGNLQTLQWIRENTTLPFPTDLLGRFITYERAMPILQYLKDNDALNASNSPSAMDRSDNLEVTSFLHYNSGKCSSDAMFRAISIENIQMIKFLDQHRTEHINYSYTKLKSKKSFNFLERLKLIKHKKI
;
A
#
# COMPACT_ATOMS: atom_id res chain seq x y z
N MET A 1 -9.14 -0.19 24.47
CA MET A 1 -9.03 0.94 23.50
C MET A 1 -8.83 2.30 24.19
N ASP A 2 -9.22 2.51 25.46
CA ASP A 2 -9.14 3.83 26.13
C ASP A 2 -7.74 4.35 26.49
N LYS A 3 -6.74 3.49 26.70
CA LYS A 3 -5.39 3.94 27.10
C LYS A 3 -4.65 4.70 25.99
N ILE A 4 -4.81 4.28 24.73
CA ILE A 4 -4.19 4.95 23.58
C ILE A 4 -4.87 6.31 23.31
N HIS A 5 -6.19 6.37 23.47
CA HIS A 5 -6.93 7.64 23.38
C HIS A 5 -6.54 8.63 24.48
N SER A 6 -6.39 8.15 25.72
CA SER A 6 -5.93 8.96 26.85
C SER A 6 -4.50 9.46 26.66
N PHE A 7 -3.60 8.61 26.14
CA PHE A 7 -2.21 8.97 25.86
C PHE A 7 -2.10 10.03 24.74
N ASN A 8 -2.91 9.91 23.69
CA ASN A 8 -3.01 10.93 22.65
C ASN A 8 -3.54 12.27 23.18
N TYR A 9 -4.44 12.25 24.18
CA TYR A 9 -4.91 13.47 24.84
C TYR A 9 -3.81 14.15 25.66
N ILE A 10 -2.99 13.38 26.37
CA ILE A 10 -1.82 13.89 27.10
C ILE A 10 -0.83 14.54 26.13
N LEU A 11 -0.58 13.89 24.99
CA LEU A 11 0.28 14.43 23.94
C LEU A 11 -0.33 15.61 23.16
N LYS A 12 -1.60 15.97 23.34
CA LYS A 12 -2.15 17.24 22.80
C LYS A 12 -1.83 18.44 23.69
N SER A 13 -1.58 18.22 24.98
CA SER A 13 -1.21 19.29 25.91
C SER A 13 0.24 19.73 25.68
N VAL A 14 0.42 20.98 25.24
CA VAL A 14 1.75 21.60 25.06
C VAL A 14 2.54 21.52 26.37
N VAL A 15 1.92 21.85 27.50
CA VAL A 15 2.57 21.87 28.83
C VAL A 15 3.05 20.48 29.25
N LEU A 16 2.22 19.44 29.07
CA LEU A 16 2.61 18.08 29.43
C LEU A 16 3.68 17.54 28.50
N ARG A 17 3.59 17.82 27.20
CA ARG A 17 4.66 17.48 26.25
C ARG A 17 5.98 18.13 26.62
N THR A 18 5.98 19.43 26.91
CA THR A 18 7.19 20.14 27.33
C THR A 18 7.81 19.51 28.57
N LYS A 19 7.00 19.14 29.58
CA LYS A 19 7.50 18.45 30.78
C LYS A 19 8.03 17.04 30.50
N ILE A 20 7.29 16.23 29.72
CA ILE A 20 7.73 14.89 29.33
C ILE A 20 9.06 14.97 28.61
N PHE A 21 9.19 15.90 27.66
CA PHE A 21 10.44 16.10 26.93
C PHE A 21 11.55 16.61 27.83
N GLN A 22 11.28 17.52 28.77
CA GLN A 22 12.29 17.98 29.73
C GLN A 22 12.83 16.83 30.59
N TYR A 23 11.96 15.94 31.08
CA TYR A 23 12.40 14.74 31.78
C TYR A 23 13.18 13.78 30.87
N ILE A 24 12.78 13.63 29.60
CA ILE A 24 13.55 12.85 28.62
C ILE A 24 14.93 13.48 28.40
N THR A 25 15.03 14.81 28.32
CA THR A 25 16.29 15.54 28.22
C THR A 25 17.15 15.32 29.45
N ASP A 26 16.59 15.41 30.66
CA ASP A 26 17.31 15.17 31.91
C ASP A 26 17.82 13.72 32.00
N ILE A 27 16.99 12.75 31.60
CA ILE A 27 17.38 11.33 31.50
C ILE A 27 18.49 11.16 30.47
N HIS A 28 18.37 11.81 29.31
CA HIS A 28 19.38 11.76 28.26
C HIS A 28 20.70 12.39 28.71
N ASP A 29 20.67 13.51 29.43
CA ASP A 29 21.84 14.19 30.01
C ASP A 29 22.54 13.34 31.08
N GLN A 30 21.77 12.54 31.83
CA GLN A 30 22.32 11.59 32.80
C GLN A 30 22.93 10.34 32.15
N LEU A 31 22.41 9.92 30.98
CA LEU A 31 22.87 8.71 30.28
C LEU A 31 24.01 8.96 29.29
N ALA A 32 24.11 10.17 28.71
CA ALA A 32 25.15 10.50 27.74
C ALA A 32 26.52 10.67 28.41
N LYS A 33 27.39 9.65 28.29
CA LYS A 33 28.74 9.62 28.90
C LYS A 33 29.70 10.67 28.31
N ASN A 34 29.47 11.11 27.06
CA ASN A 34 30.24 12.16 26.38
C ASN A 34 29.34 13.28 25.87
N ARG A 35 29.80 14.55 25.95
CA ARG A 35 29.08 15.72 25.41
C ARG A 35 28.78 15.60 23.90
N SER A 36 29.59 14.85 23.14
CA SER A 36 29.41 14.61 21.71
C SER A 36 28.26 13.65 21.36
N GLU A 37 27.76 12.87 22.33
CA GLU A 37 26.61 11.96 22.17
C GLU A 37 25.28 12.61 22.57
N ARG A 38 25.34 13.83 23.10
CA ARG A 38 24.17 14.63 23.41
C ARG A 38 23.53 15.12 22.11
N TYR A 39 22.20 15.02 22.05
CA TYR A 39 21.37 15.63 21.03
C TYR A 39 20.68 16.83 21.64
N ASP A 40 20.92 18.01 21.07
CA ASP A 40 20.25 19.22 21.52
C ASP A 40 19.08 19.60 20.59
N TRP A 41 18.34 20.62 20.99
CA TRP A 41 17.24 21.10 20.17
C TRP A 41 17.69 21.74 18.85
N TYR A 42 18.95 22.17 18.72
CA TYR A 42 19.49 22.71 17.47
C TYR A 42 19.78 21.60 16.46
N ASP A 43 20.16 20.40 16.94
CA ASP A 43 20.27 19.19 16.12
C ASP A 43 18.91 18.83 15.46
N LEU A 44 17.80 19.03 16.19
CA LEU A 44 16.44 18.87 15.64
C LEU A 44 16.07 19.93 14.61
N GLY A 45 16.76 21.07 14.60
CA GLY A 45 16.64 22.10 13.57
C GLY A 45 16.97 21.64 12.16
N CYS A 46 17.71 20.54 12.03
CA CYS A 46 17.98 19.90 10.73
C CYS A 46 16.78 19.10 10.19
N PHE A 47 15.70 18.97 10.97
CA PHE A 47 14.50 18.17 10.67
C PHE A 47 13.20 18.96 10.88
N PRO A 48 13.04 20.08 10.16
CA PRO A 48 11.89 20.98 10.30
C PRO A 48 10.54 20.27 10.07
N ASP A 49 10.49 19.27 9.19
CA ASP A 49 9.34 18.41 8.91
C ASP A 49 8.86 17.63 10.15
N GLN A 50 9.79 17.06 10.94
CA GLN A 50 9.44 16.32 12.15
C GLN A 50 8.91 17.25 13.25
N LEU A 51 9.48 18.45 13.37
CA LEU A 51 8.98 19.46 14.30
C LEU A 51 7.53 19.85 13.96
N ILE A 52 7.22 20.00 12.67
CA ILE A 52 5.85 20.26 12.19
C ILE A 52 4.93 19.06 12.45
N LYS A 53 5.37 17.85 12.11
CA LYS A 53 4.62 16.59 12.28
C LYS A 53 4.16 16.38 13.72
N PHE A 54 5.04 16.65 14.68
CA PHE A 54 4.75 16.47 16.10
C PHE A 54 4.28 17.74 16.81
N ASN A 55 3.94 18.79 16.04
CA ASN A 55 3.38 20.04 16.51
C ASN A 55 4.27 20.81 17.53
N TYR A 56 5.59 20.82 17.29
CA TYR A 56 6.58 21.63 18.02
C TYR A 56 6.80 22.99 17.35
N ILE A 57 5.71 23.69 16.99
CA ILE A 57 5.78 24.89 16.15
C ILE A 57 6.51 26.04 16.85
N GLN A 58 6.33 26.23 18.16
CA GLN A 58 7.09 27.24 18.89
C GLN A 58 8.61 27.01 18.79
N ARG A 59 9.04 25.75 18.89
CA ARG A 59 10.46 25.41 18.78
C ARG A 59 10.97 25.55 17.36
N TYR A 60 10.17 25.14 16.39
CA TYR A 60 10.42 25.38 14.97
C TYR A 60 10.71 26.86 14.70
N LYS A 61 9.86 27.76 15.23
CA LYS A 61 10.00 29.22 15.11
C LYS A 61 11.28 29.75 15.76
N GLU A 62 11.60 29.30 16.97
CA GLU A 62 12.82 29.68 17.69
C GLU A 62 14.09 29.29 16.92
N ILE A 63 14.15 28.04 16.44
CA ILE A 63 15.30 27.55 15.68
C ILE A 63 15.42 28.30 14.35
N PHE A 64 14.33 28.48 13.62
CA PHE A 64 14.32 29.28 12.38
C PHE A 64 14.89 30.68 12.62
N ASN A 65 14.38 31.39 13.64
CA ASN A 65 14.82 32.74 13.96
C ASN A 65 16.27 32.81 14.45
N THR A 66 16.84 31.72 14.94
CA THR A 66 18.25 31.67 15.38
C THR A 66 19.19 31.37 14.21
N ILE A 67 18.82 30.43 13.34
CA ILE A 67 19.68 29.94 12.26
C ILE A 67 19.60 30.85 11.00
N ILE A 68 18.44 31.45 10.72
CA ILE A 68 18.16 32.13 9.44
C ILE A 68 18.21 33.67 9.53
N ARG A 69 18.14 34.28 10.73
CA ARG A 69 18.23 35.76 10.87
C ARG A 69 19.66 36.32 10.80
N ASP A 70 20.69 35.51 11.04
CA ASP A 70 22.06 36.03 11.11
C ASP A 70 22.69 36.11 9.71
N ASN A 71 22.29 37.13 8.94
CA ASN A 71 22.91 37.50 7.66
C ASN A 71 24.31 38.12 7.84
N SER A 72 24.92 38.02 9.02
CA SER A 72 26.22 38.60 9.32
C SER A 72 27.32 37.52 9.39
N CYS A 73 28.22 37.61 8.41
CA CYS A 73 29.60 37.07 8.37
C CYS A 73 29.89 35.62 7.87
N ASN A 74 30.75 35.62 6.83
CA ASN A 74 31.64 34.58 6.28
C ASN A 74 31.09 33.53 5.27
N THR A 75 31.85 33.37 4.19
CA THR A 75 31.54 32.65 2.94
C THR A 75 31.22 31.15 3.09
N LEU A 76 31.67 30.48 4.16
CA LEU A 76 31.31 29.08 4.45
C LEU A 76 29.98 28.96 5.21
N ALA A 77 29.67 29.92 6.09
CA ALA A 77 28.39 30.00 6.81
C ALA A 77 27.23 30.18 5.83
N ASN A 78 27.45 30.92 4.73
CA ASN A 78 26.47 31.09 3.66
C ASN A 78 25.99 29.78 3.04
N LEU A 79 26.86 28.76 2.89
CA LEU A 79 26.46 27.47 2.32
C LEU A 79 25.62 26.65 3.31
N THR A 80 25.97 26.69 4.60
CA THR A 80 25.24 25.99 5.66
C THR A 80 23.88 26.63 5.90
N ILE A 81 23.83 27.96 6.06
CA ILE A 81 22.59 28.72 6.21
C ILE A 81 21.68 28.54 4.98
N SER A 82 22.26 28.53 3.77
CA SER A 82 21.50 28.25 2.54
C SER A 82 20.86 26.86 2.55
N LYS A 83 21.57 25.83 3.03
CA LYS A 83 21.00 24.47 3.16
C LYS A 83 19.92 24.38 4.24
N PHE A 84 20.10 25.06 5.38
CA PHE A 84 19.05 25.13 6.39
C PHE A 84 17.81 25.86 5.85
N ARG A 85 18.01 26.96 5.12
CA ARG A 85 16.91 27.67 4.44
C ARG A 85 16.17 26.75 3.47
N GLU A 86 16.89 25.95 2.69
CA GLU A 86 16.31 24.94 1.78
C GLU A 86 15.48 23.90 2.56
N LEU A 87 15.99 23.35 3.65
CA LEU A 87 15.23 22.39 4.49
C LEU A 87 13.93 22.98 5.05
N TYR A 88 13.97 24.24 5.50
CA TYR A 88 12.79 24.92 6.03
C TYR A 88 11.78 25.26 4.93
N LEU A 89 12.24 25.65 3.73
CA LEU A 89 11.39 25.79 2.55
C LEU A 89 10.77 24.46 2.13
N GLU A 90 11.52 23.35 2.16
CA GLU A 90 11.00 22.00 1.88
C GLU A 90 9.94 21.59 2.90
N SER A 91 10.12 21.95 4.18
CA SER A 91 9.16 21.66 5.24
C SER A 91 7.81 22.33 5.05
N PHE A 92 7.73 23.40 4.25
CA PHE A 92 6.47 24.04 3.86
C PHE A 92 5.55 23.06 3.14
N SER A 93 6.09 22.27 2.21
CA SER A 93 5.30 21.24 1.50
C SER A 93 4.69 20.24 2.48
N PHE A 94 5.49 19.81 3.47
CA PHE A 94 5.01 18.90 4.50
C PHE A 94 3.94 19.55 5.40
N ALA A 95 4.08 20.84 5.71
CA ALA A 95 3.05 21.58 6.46
C ALA A 95 1.71 21.63 5.72
N LEU A 96 1.75 21.81 4.40
CA LEU A 96 0.56 21.73 3.54
C LEU A 96 -0.07 20.33 3.58
N ASP A 97 0.75 19.29 3.42
CA ASP A 97 0.29 17.89 3.38
C ASP A 97 -0.48 17.50 4.66
N ILE A 98 -0.03 17.99 5.83
CA ILE A 98 -0.68 17.70 7.12
C ILE A 98 -1.69 18.76 7.57
N GLY A 99 -1.83 19.87 6.82
CA GLY A 99 -2.72 20.98 7.16
C GLY A 99 -2.30 21.80 8.41
N ASN A 100 -1.01 21.96 8.68
CA ASN A 100 -0.53 22.75 9.82
C ASN A 100 -0.47 24.25 9.48
N ILE A 101 -1.56 24.96 9.73
CA ILE A 101 -1.72 26.39 9.41
C ILE A 101 -0.72 27.27 10.15
N GLU A 102 -0.42 26.98 11.42
CA GLU A 102 0.52 27.80 12.22
C GLU A 102 1.93 27.82 11.62
N ALA A 103 2.40 26.69 11.09
CA ALA A 103 3.67 26.61 10.39
C ALA A 103 3.64 27.35 9.04
N ILE A 104 2.54 27.23 8.30
CA ILE A 104 2.32 27.89 7.01
C ILE A 104 2.33 29.41 7.18
N GLU A 105 1.57 29.93 8.15
CA GLU A 105 1.52 31.35 8.48
C GLU A 105 2.91 31.90 8.82
N PHE A 106 3.65 31.19 9.68
CA PHE A 106 4.97 31.60 10.09
C PHE A 106 5.96 31.65 8.91
N LEU A 107 5.98 30.62 8.07
CA LEU A 107 6.86 30.58 6.90
C LEU A 107 6.51 31.65 5.87
N ASN A 108 5.22 31.91 5.67
CA ASN A 108 4.77 32.98 4.78
C ASN A 108 5.20 34.38 5.26
N GLN A 109 5.08 34.64 6.56
CA GLN A 109 5.50 35.91 7.15
C GLN A 109 7.01 36.11 7.13
N THR A 110 7.79 35.04 7.29
CA THR A 110 9.25 35.11 7.43
C THR A 110 10.00 35.03 6.10
N LEU A 111 9.43 34.36 5.10
CA LEU A 111 10.00 34.21 3.76
C LEU A 111 9.02 34.71 2.67
N PRO A 112 8.58 35.98 2.75
CA PRO A 112 7.65 36.51 1.77
C PRO A 112 8.32 36.51 0.38
N ASN A 113 7.61 36.01 -0.63
CA ASN A 113 8.04 35.88 -2.03
C ASN A 113 9.00 34.72 -2.38
N GLU A 114 9.44 33.90 -1.42
CA GLU A 114 10.21 32.68 -1.72
C GLU A 114 9.34 31.43 -1.88
N ILE A 115 8.10 31.52 -1.42
CA ILE A 115 7.14 30.42 -1.46
C ILE A 115 6.33 30.51 -2.76
N ASP A 116 6.59 29.59 -3.67
CA ASP A 116 5.76 29.40 -4.86
C ASP A 116 4.56 28.49 -4.53
N TYR A 117 3.48 29.12 -4.06
CA TYR A 117 2.20 28.45 -3.78
C TYR A 117 1.63 27.72 -4.99
N SER A 118 1.91 28.19 -6.22
CA SER A 118 1.36 27.55 -7.43
C SER A 118 2.01 26.19 -7.72
N ARG A 119 3.24 25.96 -7.24
CA ARG A 119 3.93 24.67 -7.33
C ARG A 119 3.66 23.76 -6.14
N LEU A 120 3.47 24.34 -4.96
CA LEU A 120 3.39 23.60 -3.69
C LEU A 120 1.96 23.20 -3.31
N VAL A 121 0.98 24.06 -3.57
CA VAL A 121 -0.42 23.79 -3.25
C VAL A 121 -1.03 22.92 -4.34
N ARG A 122 -1.35 21.67 -4.00
CA ARG A 122 -1.99 20.69 -4.89
C ARG A 122 -3.47 20.58 -4.58
N ARG A 123 -4.23 20.09 -5.56
CA ARG A 123 -5.66 19.81 -5.47
C ARG A 123 -6.07 19.15 -4.15
N GLU A 124 -5.34 18.13 -3.74
CA GLU A 124 -5.61 17.36 -2.51
C GLU A 124 -5.62 18.24 -1.25
N HIS A 125 -4.80 19.31 -1.21
CA HIS A 125 -4.65 20.16 -0.04
C HIS A 125 -5.90 21.00 0.21
N TYR A 126 -6.62 21.44 -0.83
CA TYR A 126 -7.77 22.35 -0.68
C TYR A 126 -9.12 21.71 -1.04
N GLN A 127 -9.15 20.40 -1.29
CA GLN A 127 -10.38 19.63 -1.43
C GLN A 127 -11.13 19.44 -0.10
N SER A 128 -10.48 19.64 1.05
CA SER A 128 -11.08 19.44 2.38
C SER A 128 -10.55 20.39 3.47
N ASN A 129 -9.61 21.28 3.15
CA ASN A 129 -8.99 22.18 4.11
C ASN A 129 -9.47 23.63 3.93
N LEU A 130 -10.57 23.98 4.61
CA LEU A 130 -11.09 25.35 4.60
C LEU A 130 -10.08 26.35 5.18
N ALA A 131 -9.38 25.98 6.26
CA ALA A 131 -8.43 26.87 6.92
C ALA A 131 -7.25 27.25 6.01
N LEU A 132 -6.78 26.32 5.16
CA LEU A 132 -5.79 26.63 4.14
C LEU A 132 -6.33 27.62 3.10
N ILE A 133 -7.58 27.44 2.66
CA ILE A 133 -8.21 28.36 1.68
C ILE A 133 -8.43 29.75 2.28
N GLU A 134 -8.88 29.84 3.53
CA GLU A 134 -9.00 31.10 4.26
C GLU A 134 -7.65 31.80 4.40
N PHE A 135 -6.60 31.05 4.77
CA PHE A 135 -5.24 31.56 4.85
C PHE A 135 -4.76 32.12 3.51
N LEU A 136 -4.92 31.35 2.42
CA LEU A 136 -4.52 31.78 1.08
C LEU A 136 -5.31 33.02 0.65
N HIS A 137 -6.60 33.08 0.94
CA HIS A 137 -7.45 34.22 0.58
C HIS A 137 -6.98 35.51 1.26
N GLN A 138 -6.62 35.42 2.54
CA GLN A 138 -6.16 36.58 3.33
C GLN A 138 -4.73 37.04 2.97
N ASN A 139 -3.85 36.11 2.56
CA ASN A 139 -2.42 36.36 2.49
C ASN A 139 -1.81 36.27 1.08
N VAL A 140 -2.49 35.64 0.11
CA VAL A 140 -1.93 35.27 -1.20
C VAL A 140 -2.96 35.46 -2.32
N GLU A 141 -3.49 36.68 -2.48
CA GLU A 141 -4.54 36.98 -3.46
C GLU A 141 -4.16 36.62 -4.91
N SER A 142 -2.92 36.90 -5.31
CA SER A 142 -2.40 36.61 -6.66
C SER A 142 -2.42 35.12 -7.02
N TRP A 143 -2.44 34.21 -6.04
CA TRP A 143 -2.56 32.77 -6.28
C TRP A 143 -3.93 32.41 -6.87
N PHE A 144 -4.99 33.06 -6.39
CA PHE A 144 -6.34 32.86 -6.93
C PHE A 144 -6.51 33.51 -8.29
N GLU A 145 -6.00 34.72 -8.50
CA GLU A 145 -6.06 35.40 -9.81
C GLU A 145 -5.42 34.55 -10.91
N LYS A 146 -4.33 33.85 -10.60
CA LYS A 146 -3.63 32.95 -11.52
C LYS A 146 -4.42 31.67 -11.83
N LEU A 147 -5.19 31.15 -10.87
CA LEU A 147 -5.91 29.88 -11.00
C LEU A 147 -7.37 30.06 -11.48
N GLY A 148 -7.98 31.21 -11.22
CA GLY A 148 -9.35 31.52 -11.60
C GLY A 148 -10.35 30.48 -11.06
N THR A 149 -11.23 30.02 -11.94
CA THR A 149 -12.28 29.03 -11.63
C THR A 149 -11.74 27.69 -11.14
N LYS A 150 -10.46 27.36 -11.43
CA LYS A 150 -9.88 26.05 -11.15
C LYS A 150 -9.93 25.69 -9.66
N VAL A 151 -9.84 26.68 -8.76
CA VAL A 151 -9.87 26.42 -7.31
C VAL A 151 -11.24 25.89 -6.89
N MET A 152 -12.32 26.55 -7.33
CA MET A 152 -13.69 26.11 -7.03
C MET A 152 -14.07 24.84 -7.80
N ASP A 153 -13.60 24.69 -9.04
CA ASP A 153 -13.75 23.46 -9.82
C ASP A 153 -13.15 22.25 -9.10
N ASP A 154 -11.92 22.37 -8.62
CA ASP A 154 -11.22 21.31 -7.89
C ASP A 154 -11.81 21.07 -6.49
N ALA A 155 -12.31 22.10 -5.81
CA ALA A 155 -13.01 21.95 -4.52
C ALA A 155 -14.30 21.12 -4.63
N ALA A 156 -14.95 21.14 -5.80
CA ALA A 156 -16.17 20.37 -6.09
C ALA A 156 -15.99 18.84 -6.00
N PHE A 157 -14.75 18.34 -5.96
CA PHE A 157 -14.48 16.94 -5.66
C PHE A 157 -14.83 16.53 -4.21
N GLY A 158 -14.98 17.46 -3.25
CA GLY A 158 -15.16 17.01 -1.87
C GLY A 158 -15.58 18.01 -0.79
N SER A 159 -15.50 19.34 -1.00
CA SER A 159 -15.80 20.30 0.08
C SER A 159 -16.82 21.34 -0.31
N LEU A 160 -18.05 21.12 0.15
CA LEU A 160 -19.12 22.11 0.10
C LEU A 160 -18.76 23.37 0.89
N GLU A 161 -18.05 23.24 2.02
CA GLU A 161 -17.67 24.39 2.85
C GLU A 161 -16.65 25.29 2.15
N VAL A 162 -15.65 24.71 1.47
CA VAL A 162 -14.71 25.47 0.63
C VAL A 162 -15.46 26.14 -0.52
N ILE A 163 -16.38 25.43 -1.18
CA ILE A 163 -17.21 25.99 -2.27
C ILE A 163 -18.04 27.18 -1.79
N LYS A 164 -18.73 27.06 -0.64
CA LYS A 164 -19.48 28.17 -0.04
C LYS A 164 -18.56 29.35 0.25
N PHE A 165 -17.43 29.10 0.89
CA PHE A 165 -16.46 30.14 1.20
C PHE A 165 -15.99 30.88 -0.06
N LEU A 166 -15.57 30.14 -1.09
CA LEU A 166 -15.11 30.72 -2.36
C LEU A 166 -16.22 31.50 -3.06
N ASN A 167 -17.45 30.97 -3.07
CA ASN A 167 -18.61 31.62 -3.69
C ASN A 167 -18.97 32.96 -3.04
N PHE A 168 -18.89 33.07 -1.71
CA PHE A 168 -19.30 34.28 -0.99
C PHE A 168 -18.16 35.29 -0.79
N ASN A 169 -16.90 34.86 -0.86
CA ASN A 169 -15.74 35.72 -0.60
C ASN A 169 -14.92 36.02 -1.86
N ARG A 170 -15.25 35.43 -3.01
CA ARG A 170 -14.54 35.65 -4.27
C ARG A 170 -15.46 35.74 -5.48
N THR A 171 -14.94 36.27 -6.59
CA THR A 171 -15.72 36.60 -7.80
C THR A 171 -15.42 35.72 -9.01
N GLU A 172 -14.38 34.87 -8.98
CA GLU A 172 -13.99 34.05 -10.13
C GLU A 172 -15.04 32.98 -10.47
N GLY A 173 -15.81 32.53 -9.48
CA GLY A 173 -16.83 31.50 -9.64
C GLY A 173 -16.25 30.13 -10.01
N CYS A 174 -17.06 29.31 -10.70
CA CYS A 174 -16.65 28.00 -11.19
C CYS A 174 -17.04 27.81 -12.66
N SER A 175 -16.43 26.82 -13.30
CA SER A 175 -16.81 26.37 -14.64
C SER A 175 -17.72 25.13 -14.56
N THR A 176 -18.14 24.61 -15.72
CA THR A 176 -18.88 23.33 -15.78
C THR A 176 -18.05 22.15 -15.27
N GLN A 177 -16.72 22.29 -15.16
CA GLN A 177 -15.85 21.28 -14.55
C GLN A 177 -16.19 21.01 -13.08
N ALA A 178 -16.65 22.02 -12.33
CA ALA A 178 -17.13 21.81 -10.96
C ALA A 178 -18.29 20.81 -10.90
N ILE A 179 -19.24 20.91 -11.84
CA ILE A 179 -20.38 19.98 -11.95
C ILE A 179 -19.89 18.58 -12.30
N THR A 180 -18.96 18.46 -13.27
CA THR A 180 -18.34 17.19 -13.62
C THR A 180 -17.63 16.54 -12.43
N ASN A 181 -16.86 17.31 -11.66
CA ASN A 181 -16.10 16.83 -10.50
C ASN A 181 -17.04 16.40 -9.36
N ALA A 182 -18.08 17.19 -9.08
CA ALA A 182 -19.10 16.85 -8.09
C ALA A 182 -19.89 15.60 -8.49
N ALA A 183 -20.25 15.47 -9.77
CA ALA A 183 -20.96 14.31 -10.30
C ALA A 183 -20.09 13.04 -10.26
N THR A 184 -18.80 13.15 -10.56
CA THR A 184 -17.81 12.06 -10.43
C THR A 184 -17.70 11.53 -9.00
N LYS A 185 -18.02 12.36 -8.00
CA LYS A 185 -17.94 12.01 -6.58
C LYS A 185 -19.30 11.76 -5.92
N GLY A 186 -20.39 11.92 -6.68
CA GLY A 186 -21.74 11.73 -6.16
C GLY A 186 -22.23 12.85 -5.24
N ASN A 187 -21.57 14.02 -5.27
CA ASN A 187 -21.86 15.14 -4.37
C ASN A 187 -23.05 15.97 -4.88
N LEU A 188 -24.26 15.42 -4.75
CA LEU A 188 -25.51 16.09 -5.17
C LEU A 188 -25.70 17.47 -4.52
N GLU A 189 -25.32 17.62 -3.26
CA GLU A 189 -25.46 18.89 -2.53
C GLU A 189 -24.56 20.00 -3.11
N ILE A 190 -23.37 19.64 -3.61
CA ILE A 190 -22.51 20.61 -4.32
C ILE A 190 -23.16 21.02 -5.64
N ILE A 191 -23.75 20.08 -6.38
CA ILE A 191 -24.43 20.36 -7.65
C ILE A 191 -25.63 21.29 -7.42
N LYS A 192 -26.46 21.02 -6.40
CA LYS A 192 -27.58 21.90 -6.01
C LYS A 192 -27.09 23.28 -5.59
N PHE A 193 -26.04 23.36 -4.78
CA PHE A 193 -25.48 24.64 -4.36
C PHE A 193 -25.00 25.49 -5.54
N ILE A 194 -24.25 24.88 -6.47
CA ILE A 194 -23.76 25.58 -7.68
C ILE A 194 -24.94 26.02 -8.54
N ARG A 195 -25.94 25.17 -8.77
CA ARG A 195 -27.16 25.55 -9.49
C ARG A 195 -27.84 26.79 -8.88
N ASP A 196 -27.94 26.84 -7.56
CA ASP A 196 -28.70 27.89 -6.87
C ASP A 196 -27.90 29.21 -6.72
N ASN A 197 -26.56 29.15 -6.76
CA ASN A 197 -25.70 30.31 -6.48
C ASN A 197 -24.83 30.75 -7.67
N GLN A 198 -24.73 29.96 -8.73
CA GLN A 198 -23.93 30.21 -9.93
C GLN A 198 -24.77 29.98 -11.20
N PRO A 199 -25.77 30.85 -11.48
CA PRO A 199 -26.75 30.64 -12.55
C PRO A 199 -26.15 30.67 -13.97
N THR A 200 -24.93 31.19 -14.13
CA THR A 200 -24.20 31.20 -15.39
C THR A 200 -23.60 29.84 -15.74
N VAL A 201 -23.44 28.95 -14.75
CA VAL A 201 -22.89 27.62 -14.94
C VAL A 201 -23.97 26.71 -15.51
N GLN A 202 -23.67 26.13 -16.67
CA GLN A 202 -24.58 25.19 -17.32
C GLN A 202 -24.53 23.83 -16.61
N VAL A 203 -25.38 23.66 -15.60
CA VAL A 203 -25.46 22.40 -14.81
C VAL A 203 -26.07 21.27 -15.63
N PHE A 204 -27.19 21.55 -16.30
CA PHE A 204 -28.03 20.52 -16.90
C PHE A 204 -27.53 20.05 -18.27
N THR A 205 -27.02 20.95 -19.11
CA THR A 205 -26.49 20.59 -20.46
C THR A 205 -25.14 19.86 -20.41
N ASN A 206 -24.58 19.62 -19.21
CA ASN A 206 -23.28 18.99 -19.03
C ASN A 206 -23.36 17.45 -19.15
N LYS A 207 -23.36 16.98 -20.41
CA LYS A 207 -23.36 15.54 -20.75
C LYS A 207 -22.21 14.76 -20.11
N ILE A 208 -21.07 15.41 -19.86
CA ILE A 208 -19.91 14.76 -19.23
C ILE A 208 -20.23 14.43 -17.77
N ALA A 209 -20.91 15.33 -17.04
CA ALA A 209 -21.34 15.09 -15.67
C ALA A 209 -22.34 13.92 -15.58
N VAL A 210 -23.32 13.85 -16.49
CA VAL A 210 -24.28 12.73 -16.58
C VAL A 210 -23.53 11.40 -16.77
N ARG A 211 -22.58 11.36 -17.72
CA ARG A 211 -21.77 10.16 -18.00
C ARG A 211 -20.94 9.72 -16.80
N PHE A 212 -20.27 10.65 -16.11
CA PHE A 212 -19.47 10.31 -14.94
C PHE A 212 -20.31 9.94 -13.71
N ALA A 213 -21.49 10.54 -13.51
CA ALA A 213 -22.41 10.11 -12.46
C ALA A 213 -22.80 8.64 -12.62
N ALA A 214 -23.16 8.25 -13.85
CA ALA A 214 -23.52 6.87 -14.17
C ALA A 214 -22.34 5.90 -14.02
N LYS A 215 -21.18 6.22 -14.61
CA LYS A 215 -19.96 5.39 -14.55
C LYS A 215 -19.44 5.13 -13.15
N ASN A 216 -19.71 6.03 -12.20
CA ASN A 216 -19.30 5.89 -10.80
C ASN A 216 -20.46 5.45 -9.89
N GLY A 217 -21.64 5.12 -10.46
CA GLY A 217 -22.75 4.53 -9.72
C GLY A 217 -23.58 5.52 -8.90
N HIS A 218 -23.49 6.81 -9.18
CA HIS A 218 -24.18 7.87 -8.42
C HIS A 218 -25.60 8.12 -8.94
N LEU A 219 -26.53 7.21 -8.61
CA LEU A 219 -27.91 7.22 -9.11
C LEU A 219 -28.66 8.52 -8.81
N GLU A 220 -28.57 9.06 -7.59
CA GLU A 220 -29.30 10.27 -7.21
C GLU A 220 -28.81 11.51 -7.96
N VAL A 221 -27.51 11.59 -8.25
CA VAL A 221 -26.97 12.64 -9.12
C VAL A 221 -27.46 12.44 -10.55
N LEU A 222 -27.44 11.20 -11.05
CA LEU A 222 -27.89 10.89 -12.40
C LEU A 222 -29.37 11.27 -12.60
N LYS A 223 -30.25 10.88 -11.67
CA LYS A 223 -31.66 11.26 -11.64
C LYS A 223 -31.82 12.77 -11.65
N PHE A 224 -31.16 13.46 -10.73
CA PHE A 224 -31.23 14.92 -10.65
C PHE A 224 -30.81 15.61 -11.95
N LEU A 225 -29.75 15.13 -12.62
CA LEU A 225 -29.29 15.73 -13.87
C LEU A 225 -30.23 15.43 -15.06
N ILE A 226 -30.80 14.22 -15.13
CA ILE A 226 -31.68 13.80 -16.24
C ILE A 226 -33.10 14.34 -16.09
N GLU A 227 -33.70 14.29 -14.90
CA GLU A 227 -35.09 14.74 -14.67
C GLU A 227 -35.27 16.24 -14.90
N ASN A 228 -34.18 17.02 -14.83
CA ASN A 228 -34.18 18.46 -15.03
C ASN A 228 -33.73 18.89 -16.45
N GLU A 229 -33.42 17.94 -17.35
CA GLU A 229 -33.15 18.24 -18.76
C GLU A 229 -33.74 17.19 -19.71
N SER A 230 -34.61 17.64 -20.61
CA SER A 230 -35.26 16.81 -21.65
C SER A 230 -34.33 16.48 -22.84
N SER A 231 -33.02 16.73 -22.76
CA SER A 231 -32.08 16.51 -23.86
C SER A 231 -31.55 15.07 -23.83
N ALA A 232 -31.63 14.38 -24.97
CA ALA A 232 -31.32 12.96 -25.08
C ALA A 232 -29.96 12.63 -24.43
N VAL A 233 -30.05 11.87 -23.35
CA VAL A 233 -28.93 11.19 -22.71
C VAL A 233 -28.25 10.37 -23.80
N ASP A 234 -26.94 10.57 -23.99
CA ASP A 234 -26.17 9.83 -25.00
C ASP A 234 -25.01 9.11 -24.29
N PHE A 235 -25.28 7.86 -23.92
CA PHE A 235 -24.27 6.92 -23.46
C PHE A 235 -23.72 6.15 -24.65
N SER A 236 -22.42 6.28 -24.87
CA SER A 236 -21.68 5.39 -25.76
C SER A 236 -21.64 3.96 -25.18
N ILE A 237 -21.39 2.97 -26.04
CA ILE A 237 -21.16 1.58 -25.63
C ILE A 237 -20.05 1.51 -24.55
N SER A 238 -19.01 2.31 -24.68
CA SER A 238 -17.95 2.40 -23.66
C SER A 238 -18.44 2.91 -22.31
N ASP A 239 -19.50 3.73 -22.25
CA ASP A 239 -20.05 4.17 -20.97
C ASP A 239 -20.85 3.07 -20.30
N ILE A 240 -21.71 2.37 -21.06
CA ILE A 240 -22.45 1.20 -20.58
C ILE A 240 -21.49 0.13 -20.08
N LEU A 241 -20.41 -0.14 -20.82
CA LEU A 241 -19.38 -1.09 -20.41
C LEU A 241 -18.75 -0.74 -19.04
N GLU A 242 -18.45 0.54 -18.78
CA GLU A 242 -17.91 0.97 -17.50
C GLU A 242 -18.95 0.88 -16.36
N ILE A 243 -20.23 1.17 -16.64
CA ILE A 243 -21.34 0.97 -15.69
C ILE A 243 -21.46 -0.52 -15.30
N VAL A 244 -21.35 -1.42 -16.29
CA VAL A 244 -21.40 -2.88 -16.08
C VAL A 244 -20.16 -3.39 -15.35
N LYS A 245 -18.96 -2.95 -15.72
CA LYS A 245 -17.71 -3.26 -15.00
C LYS A 245 -17.77 -2.82 -13.54
N GLY A 246 -18.33 -1.64 -13.27
CA GLY A 246 -18.52 -1.09 -11.94
C GLY A 246 -19.64 -1.76 -11.12
N GLY A 247 -20.46 -2.62 -11.74
CA GLY A 247 -21.55 -3.31 -11.06
C GLY A 247 -22.71 -2.40 -10.70
N HIS A 248 -22.88 -1.27 -11.39
CA HIS A 248 -23.87 -0.25 -11.07
C HIS A 248 -25.28 -0.64 -11.57
N LEU A 249 -25.82 -1.77 -11.10
CA LEU A 249 -27.15 -2.28 -11.46
C LEU A 249 -28.28 -1.25 -11.27
N PRO A 250 -28.32 -0.42 -10.20
CA PRO A 250 -29.35 0.61 -10.07
C PRO A 250 -29.35 1.64 -11.21
N ILE A 251 -28.18 1.93 -11.79
CA ILE A 251 -28.06 2.81 -12.96
C ILE A 251 -28.67 2.12 -14.18
N ILE A 252 -28.34 0.86 -14.44
CA ILE A 252 -28.91 0.09 -15.56
C ILE A 252 -30.44 0.02 -15.45
N LYS A 253 -30.98 -0.30 -14.27
CA LYS A 253 -32.42 -0.31 -14.03
C LYS A 253 -33.07 1.03 -14.35
N TYR A 254 -32.50 2.13 -13.84
CA TYR A 254 -33.01 3.47 -14.10
C TYR A 254 -32.96 3.85 -15.59
N LEU A 255 -31.89 3.48 -16.31
CA LEU A 255 -31.79 3.72 -17.75
C LEU A 255 -32.89 2.96 -18.52
N LEU A 256 -33.17 1.71 -18.15
CA LEU A 256 -34.26 0.94 -18.76
C LEU A 256 -35.65 1.51 -18.38
N GLU A 257 -35.82 2.04 -17.16
CA GLU A 257 -37.06 2.69 -16.72
C GLU A 257 -37.39 3.95 -17.53
N ILE A 258 -36.39 4.70 -18.00
CA ILE A 258 -36.58 5.89 -18.84
C ILE A 258 -36.61 5.57 -20.35
N ASP A 259 -36.87 4.30 -20.70
CA ASP A 259 -36.87 3.78 -22.09
C ASP A 259 -35.58 4.10 -22.86
N TYR A 260 -34.44 4.23 -22.16
CA TYR A 260 -33.15 4.42 -22.81
C TYR A 260 -32.76 3.13 -23.54
N TYR A 261 -32.69 3.18 -24.87
CA TYR A 261 -32.22 2.06 -25.67
C TYR A 261 -30.70 1.99 -25.66
N PHE A 262 -30.17 0.85 -25.24
CA PHE A 262 -28.76 0.51 -25.37
C PHE A 262 -28.62 -0.99 -25.60
N GLU A 263 -27.63 -1.35 -26.40
CA GLU A 263 -27.26 -2.75 -26.58
C GLU A 263 -26.25 -3.12 -25.49
N ILE A 264 -26.58 -4.11 -24.68
CA ILE A 264 -25.60 -4.82 -23.87
C ILE A 264 -25.14 -6.03 -24.69
N ALA A 265 -23.89 -6.03 -25.15
CA ALA A 265 -23.34 -7.14 -25.90
C ALA A 265 -22.75 -8.22 -24.97
N ASN A 266 -22.30 -9.33 -25.57
CA ASN A 266 -21.72 -10.45 -24.83
C ASN A 266 -20.41 -10.05 -24.10
N ILE A 267 -19.74 -8.99 -24.55
CA ILE A 267 -18.50 -8.52 -23.91
C ILE A 267 -18.80 -7.93 -22.52
N GLU A 268 -19.91 -7.22 -22.34
CA GLU A 268 -20.32 -6.60 -21.09
C GLU A 268 -20.66 -7.64 -20.00
N ILE A 269 -21.37 -8.74 -20.31
CA ILE A 269 -21.66 -9.81 -19.32
C ILE A 269 -20.37 -10.38 -18.74
N LYS A 270 -19.40 -10.66 -19.61
CA LYS A 270 -18.12 -11.23 -19.18
C LYS A 270 -17.46 -10.35 -18.12
N TRP A 271 -17.56 -9.02 -18.24
CA TRP A 271 -17.04 -8.09 -17.24
C TRP A 271 -17.84 -8.10 -15.94
N ALA A 272 -19.18 -8.22 -16.00
CA ALA A 272 -20.01 -8.38 -14.81
C ALA A 272 -19.59 -9.63 -14.01
N VAL A 273 -19.42 -10.76 -14.71
CA VAL A 273 -18.96 -12.03 -14.11
C VAL A 273 -17.53 -11.90 -13.57
N ASN A 274 -16.61 -11.29 -14.34
CA ASN A 274 -15.22 -11.10 -13.93
C ASN A 274 -15.06 -10.25 -12.66
N ASN A 275 -15.99 -9.34 -12.39
CA ASN A 275 -15.96 -8.49 -11.20
C ASN A 275 -16.91 -8.98 -10.10
N GLY A 276 -17.56 -10.14 -10.29
CA GLY A 276 -18.39 -10.77 -9.27
C GLY A 276 -19.79 -10.18 -9.11
N HIS A 277 -20.30 -9.42 -10.08
CA HIS A 277 -21.61 -8.74 -10.03
C HIS A 277 -22.77 -9.71 -10.29
N PHE A 278 -23.07 -10.58 -9.30
CA PHE A 278 -24.05 -11.66 -9.44
C PHE A 278 -25.47 -11.16 -9.62
N GLU A 279 -25.94 -10.19 -8.83
CA GLU A 279 -27.32 -9.69 -8.98
C GLU A 279 -27.54 -9.03 -10.35
N MET A 280 -26.49 -8.42 -10.92
CA MET A 280 -26.54 -7.84 -12.26
C MET A 280 -26.67 -8.93 -13.33
N LEU A 281 -25.90 -10.02 -13.22
CA LEU A 281 -26.00 -11.16 -14.12
C LEU A 281 -27.41 -11.77 -14.09
N GLN A 282 -27.95 -12.02 -12.89
CA GLN A 282 -29.30 -12.56 -12.72
C GLN A 282 -30.33 -11.64 -13.39
N TYR A 283 -30.25 -10.34 -13.12
CA TYR A 283 -31.14 -9.36 -13.71
C TYR A 283 -31.10 -9.37 -15.24
N PHE A 284 -29.90 -9.45 -15.85
CA PHE A 284 -29.76 -9.49 -17.31
C PHE A 284 -30.40 -10.73 -17.95
N PHE A 285 -30.26 -11.90 -17.31
CA PHE A 285 -30.86 -13.14 -17.82
C PHE A 285 -32.37 -13.22 -17.55
N GLU A 286 -32.83 -12.85 -16.36
CA GLU A 286 -34.26 -12.93 -15.99
C GLU A 286 -35.13 -11.96 -16.78
N ASN A 287 -34.59 -10.80 -17.17
CA ASN A 287 -35.32 -9.79 -17.93
C ASN A 287 -35.08 -9.90 -19.44
N ASN A 288 -34.42 -10.96 -19.91
CA ASN A 288 -34.04 -11.16 -21.32
C ASN A 288 -33.34 -9.94 -21.96
N ILE A 289 -32.63 -9.14 -21.15
CA ILE A 289 -31.82 -8.02 -21.64
C ILE A 289 -30.71 -8.57 -22.55
N ILE A 290 -30.23 -9.78 -22.23
CA ILE A 290 -29.29 -10.50 -23.06
C ILE A 290 -29.81 -11.91 -23.28
N SER A 291 -30.11 -12.23 -24.54
CA SER A 291 -30.56 -13.57 -24.90
C SER A 291 -29.43 -14.56 -24.71
N GLN A 292 -29.67 -15.57 -23.88
CA GLN A 292 -28.72 -16.66 -23.65
C GLN A 292 -28.44 -17.46 -24.94
N GLU A 293 -29.39 -17.48 -25.88
CA GLU A 293 -29.27 -18.13 -27.19
C GLU A 293 -28.22 -17.46 -28.09
N ASN A 294 -27.98 -16.16 -27.88
CA ASN A 294 -26.97 -15.38 -28.62
C ASN A 294 -25.55 -15.58 -28.07
N ILE A 295 -25.39 -16.30 -26.95
CA ILE A 295 -24.10 -16.67 -26.37
C ILE A 295 -23.78 -18.07 -26.86
N ASN A 296 -22.70 -18.23 -27.64
CA ASN A 296 -22.28 -19.56 -28.06
C ASN A 296 -21.65 -20.35 -26.89
N ASP A 297 -21.54 -21.68 -27.02
CA ASP A 297 -21.04 -22.55 -25.94
C ASP A 297 -19.64 -22.14 -25.46
N GLN A 298 -18.76 -21.68 -26.37
CA GLN A 298 -17.42 -21.22 -26.01
C GLN A 298 -17.45 -19.95 -25.15
N GLN A 299 -18.30 -18.99 -25.51
CA GLN A 299 -18.48 -17.74 -24.74
C GLN A 299 -19.11 -18.02 -23.37
N TYR A 300 -20.08 -18.94 -23.30
CA TYR A 300 -20.72 -19.30 -22.05
C TYR A 300 -19.77 -20.08 -21.12
N THR A 301 -18.93 -20.95 -21.68
CA THR A 301 -17.86 -21.63 -20.95
C THR A 301 -16.93 -20.62 -20.27
N ILE A 302 -16.59 -19.51 -20.94
CA ILE A 302 -15.80 -18.43 -20.34
C ILE A 302 -16.50 -17.79 -19.14
N LEU A 303 -17.85 -17.68 -19.13
CA LEU A 303 -18.57 -17.17 -17.96
C LEU A 303 -18.45 -18.12 -16.76
N ILE A 304 -18.63 -19.43 -17.00
CA ILE A 304 -18.44 -20.47 -15.99
C ILE A 304 -17.00 -20.43 -15.44
N ASP A 305 -16.01 -20.33 -16.34
CA ASP A 305 -14.60 -20.29 -15.98
C ASP A 305 -14.29 -19.09 -15.08
N ASN A 306 -14.77 -17.90 -15.44
CA ASN A 306 -14.52 -16.68 -14.67
C ASN A 306 -15.23 -16.69 -13.31
N ALA A 307 -16.46 -17.23 -13.23
CA ALA A 307 -17.17 -17.38 -11.96
C ALA A 307 -16.42 -18.30 -10.99
N ALA A 308 -15.88 -19.41 -11.49
CA ALA A 308 -15.05 -20.32 -10.70
C ALA A 308 -13.72 -19.67 -10.29
N ILE A 309 -12.99 -19.07 -11.24
CA ILE A 309 -11.68 -18.44 -10.99
C ILE A 309 -11.77 -17.30 -9.97
N ASN A 310 -12.91 -16.60 -9.87
CA ASN A 310 -13.10 -15.52 -8.90
C ASN A 310 -13.71 -15.97 -7.57
N GLY A 311 -13.99 -17.27 -7.40
CA GLY A 311 -14.53 -17.80 -6.14
C GLY A 311 -15.99 -17.37 -5.88
N ASN A 312 -16.79 -17.21 -6.93
CA ASN A 312 -18.22 -16.93 -6.80
C ASN A 312 -19.03 -18.20 -7.08
N LEU A 313 -19.09 -19.07 -6.05
CA LEU A 313 -19.78 -20.35 -6.12
C LEU A 313 -21.29 -20.25 -6.44
N GLU A 314 -21.96 -19.20 -5.95
CA GLU A 314 -23.38 -18.99 -6.23
C GLU A 314 -23.62 -18.65 -7.70
N MET A 315 -22.81 -17.75 -8.26
CA MET A 315 -22.82 -17.42 -9.68
C MET A 315 -22.44 -18.62 -10.54
N LEU A 316 -21.45 -19.41 -10.11
CA LEU A 316 -21.04 -20.64 -10.79
C LEU A 316 -22.19 -21.66 -10.86
N ARG A 317 -22.88 -21.89 -9.74
CA ARG A 317 -24.06 -22.75 -9.68
C ARG A 317 -25.17 -22.24 -10.60
N TYR A 318 -25.46 -20.95 -10.54
CA TYR A 318 -26.49 -20.33 -11.38
C TYR A 318 -26.19 -20.48 -12.88
N LEU A 319 -24.96 -20.19 -13.30
CA LEU A 319 -24.51 -20.36 -14.68
C LEU A 319 -24.60 -21.84 -15.13
N HIS A 320 -24.16 -22.78 -14.29
CA HIS A 320 -24.27 -24.20 -14.59
C HIS A 320 -25.73 -24.65 -14.75
N SER A 321 -26.61 -24.26 -13.81
CA SER A 321 -28.03 -24.62 -13.83
C SER A 321 -28.78 -24.06 -15.03
N ASN A 322 -28.42 -22.84 -15.49
CA ASN A 322 -29.06 -22.23 -16.65
C ASN A 322 -28.65 -22.87 -17.99
N ARG A 323 -27.47 -23.52 -18.06
CA ARG A 323 -27.00 -24.17 -19.28
C ARG A 323 -26.26 -25.46 -18.98
N SER A 324 -27.02 -26.44 -18.47
CA SER A 324 -26.50 -27.77 -18.12
C SER A 324 -25.99 -28.59 -19.32
N SER A 325 -26.22 -28.12 -20.56
CA SER A 325 -25.69 -28.75 -21.78
C SER A 325 -24.19 -28.55 -21.98
N ILE A 326 -23.55 -27.64 -21.23
CA ILE A 326 -22.10 -27.44 -21.31
C ILE A 326 -21.40 -28.56 -20.54
N GLU A 327 -20.78 -29.47 -21.28
CA GLU A 327 -20.14 -30.66 -20.71
C GLU A 327 -18.70 -30.44 -20.22
N SER A 328 -18.13 -29.24 -20.39
CA SER A 328 -16.73 -28.99 -20.02
C SER A 328 -16.42 -27.52 -19.74
N CYS A 329 -15.55 -27.27 -18.76
CA CYS A 329 -14.87 -25.99 -18.57
C CYS A 329 -13.59 -25.90 -19.41
N SER A 330 -12.98 -24.71 -19.51
CA SER A 330 -11.66 -24.61 -20.17
C SER A 330 -10.61 -25.46 -19.44
N PRO A 331 -9.58 -26.01 -20.14
CA PRO A 331 -8.57 -26.87 -19.51
C PRO A 331 -7.82 -26.23 -18.32
N ASN A 332 -7.65 -24.91 -18.33
CA ASN A 332 -6.91 -24.17 -17.30
C ASN A 332 -7.79 -23.64 -16.16
N THR A 333 -9.11 -23.86 -16.21
CA THR A 333 -10.05 -23.31 -15.23
C THR A 333 -9.83 -23.92 -13.86
N LEU A 334 -9.76 -25.25 -13.78
CA LEU A 334 -9.49 -25.95 -12.53
C LEU A 334 -8.15 -25.53 -11.94
N TYR A 335 -7.12 -25.44 -12.78
CA TYR A 335 -5.80 -24.95 -12.38
C TYR A 335 -5.89 -23.57 -11.71
N SER A 336 -6.46 -22.59 -12.42
CA SER A 336 -6.53 -21.20 -11.97
C SER A 336 -7.43 -21.02 -10.73
N THR A 337 -8.49 -21.82 -10.64
CA THR A 337 -9.38 -21.87 -9.47
C THR A 337 -8.63 -22.45 -8.26
N ALA A 338 -7.84 -23.50 -8.49
CA ALA A 338 -7.06 -24.15 -7.43
C ALA A 338 -5.93 -23.27 -6.90
N THR A 339 -5.18 -22.58 -7.77
CA THR A 339 -4.09 -21.68 -7.34
C THR A 339 -4.57 -20.49 -6.52
N ARG A 340 -5.84 -20.08 -6.68
CA ARG A 340 -6.49 -19.04 -5.87
C ARG A 340 -7.13 -19.55 -4.58
N GLY A 341 -7.15 -20.87 -4.36
CA GLY A 341 -7.65 -21.46 -3.11
C GLY A 341 -9.17 -21.63 -3.02
N HIS A 342 -9.88 -21.56 -4.15
CA HIS A 342 -11.34 -21.66 -4.21
C HIS A 342 -11.80 -23.13 -4.14
N LEU A 343 -11.75 -23.72 -2.93
CA LEU A 343 -11.99 -25.14 -2.70
C LEU A 343 -13.38 -25.61 -3.13
N GLU A 344 -14.43 -24.86 -2.78
CA GLU A 344 -15.80 -25.29 -3.06
C GLU A 344 -16.12 -25.24 -4.57
N GLU A 345 -15.51 -24.30 -5.28
CA GLU A 345 -15.55 -24.20 -6.73
C GLU A 345 -14.75 -25.33 -7.37
N VAL A 346 -13.57 -25.68 -6.84
CA VAL A 346 -12.81 -26.87 -7.27
C VAL A 346 -13.66 -28.13 -7.13
N LYS A 347 -14.32 -28.33 -5.98
CA LYS A 347 -15.25 -29.46 -5.77
C LYS A 347 -16.35 -29.45 -6.82
N PHE A 348 -17.04 -28.32 -6.96
CA PHE A 348 -18.12 -28.17 -7.92
C PHE A 348 -17.69 -28.47 -9.36
N LEU A 349 -16.53 -27.95 -9.78
CA LEU A 349 -15.99 -28.18 -11.11
C LEU A 349 -15.71 -29.66 -11.37
N LEU A 350 -15.09 -30.33 -10.40
CA LEU A 350 -14.75 -31.75 -10.48
C LEU A 350 -16.01 -32.63 -10.51
N ASP A 351 -17.01 -32.32 -9.71
CA ASP A 351 -18.25 -33.09 -9.61
C ASP A 351 -19.11 -32.98 -10.88
N ASN A 352 -19.10 -31.82 -11.57
CA ASN A 352 -20.01 -31.54 -12.68
C ASN A 352 -19.36 -31.61 -14.07
N TYR A 353 -18.08 -31.23 -14.22
CA TYR A 353 -17.39 -31.20 -15.52
C TYR A 353 -16.30 -32.27 -15.65
N GLY A 354 -15.96 -32.92 -14.53
CA GLY A 354 -14.90 -33.91 -14.46
C GLY A 354 -13.53 -33.34 -14.86
N LEU A 355 -12.57 -34.25 -14.99
CA LEU A 355 -11.21 -33.96 -15.44
C LEU A 355 -11.02 -34.56 -16.83
N ARG A 356 -11.50 -33.89 -17.88
CA ARG A 356 -11.16 -34.28 -19.27
C ARG A 356 -9.70 -33.89 -19.58
N THR A 357 -8.74 -34.53 -18.90
CA THR A 357 -7.31 -34.27 -19.06
C THR A 357 -6.75 -35.06 -20.23
N SER A 358 -6.86 -34.53 -21.45
CA SER A 358 -5.99 -34.94 -22.56
C SER A 358 -4.77 -34.02 -22.72
N ASN A 359 -4.68 -32.91 -21.97
CA ASN A 359 -3.51 -32.04 -21.96
C ASN A 359 -3.00 -31.83 -20.53
N PHE A 360 -2.03 -32.66 -20.16
CA PHE A 360 -0.99 -32.40 -19.15
C PHE A 360 -1.34 -31.41 -18.03
N MET A 361 -2.21 -31.83 -17.11
CA MET A 361 -2.26 -31.28 -15.77
C MET A 361 -0.99 -31.74 -15.03
N TYR A 362 0.15 -31.07 -15.25
CA TYR A 362 1.27 -31.32 -14.37
C TYR A 362 0.87 -30.78 -13.00
N MET A 363 0.72 -31.68 -12.02
CA MET A 363 0.67 -31.30 -10.62
C MET A 363 1.82 -30.35 -10.27
N ASP A 364 2.97 -30.41 -10.98
CA ASP A 364 4.06 -29.41 -10.88
C ASP A 364 3.58 -27.96 -10.99
N TYR A 365 2.69 -27.64 -11.94
CA TYR A 365 2.19 -26.28 -12.09
C TYR A 365 1.28 -25.91 -10.90
N ILE A 366 0.36 -26.80 -10.52
CA ILE A 366 -0.57 -26.56 -9.41
C ILE A 366 0.22 -26.36 -8.11
N LEU A 367 1.23 -27.20 -7.89
CA LEU A 367 2.04 -27.21 -6.68
C LEU A 367 2.98 -26.01 -6.54
N HIS A 368 3.40 -25.38 -7.64
CA HIS A 368 4.26 -24.21 -7.55
C HIS A 368 3.53 -23.02 -6.88
N ASP A 369 2.21 -22.91 -7.05
CA ASP A 369 1.40 -21.75 -6.66
C ASP A 369 0.37 -22.04 -5.54
N VAL A 370 -0.01 -23.31 -5.31
CA VAL A 370 -0.96 -23.75 -4.24
C VAL A 370 -0.30 -23.80 -2.84
N ARG A 371 0.88 -23.19 -2.65
CA ARG A 371 1.62 -23.25 -1.38
C ARG A 371 0.81 -22.76 -0.18
N SER A 372 -0.18 -21.89 -0.37
CA SER A 372 -1.10 -21.38 0.65
C SER A 372 -2.40 -22.19 0.81
N HIS A 373 -2.70 -23.13 -0.09
CA HIS A 373 -4.02 -23.75 -0.21
C HIS A 373 -3.97 -25.29 -0.13
N PHE A 374 -3.36 -25.82 0.93
CA PHE A 374 -3.21 -27.26 1.16
C PHE A 374 -4.51 -28.06 1.04
N GLU A 375 -5.64 -27.54 1.54
CA GLU A 375 -6.94 -28.24 1.45
C GLU A 375 -7.41 -28.48 0.02
N VAL A 376 -7.11 -27.56 -0.91
CA VAL A 376 -7.39 -27.72 -2.33
C VAL A 376 -6.55 -28.84 -2.92
N PHE A 377 -5.24 -28.82 -2.65
CA PHE A 377 -4.33 -29.87 -3.08
C PHE A 377 -4.76 -31.24 -2.53
N ARG A 378 -5.07 -31.30 -1.24
CA ARG A 378 -5.52 -32.50 -0.55
C ARG A 378 -6.76 -33.08 -1.23
N TYR A 379 -7.78 -32.25 -1.45
CA TYR A 379 -9.01 -32.69 -2.12
C TYR A 379 -8.74 -33.24 -3.52
N ILE A 380 -7.96 -32.53 -4.33
CA ILE A 380 -7.61 -32.97 -5.70
C ILE A 380 -6.88 -34.31 -5.66
N TYR A 381 -5.89 -34.46 -4.77
CA TYR A 381 -5.11 -35.70 -4.66
C TYR A 381 -5.94 -36.88 -4.17
N GLU A 382 -6.77 -36.69 -3.14
CA GLU A 382 -7.64 -37.74 -2.59
C GLU A 382 -8.60 -38.29 -3.66
N ASN A 383 -9.08 -37.43 -4.56
CA ASN A 383 -9.97 -37.79 -5.66
C ASN A 383 -9.24 -38.27 -6.94
N ARG A 384 -7.92 -38.08 -7.04
CA ARG A 384 -7.10 -38.44 -8.21
C ARG A 384 -5.73 -38.98 -7.84
N ARG A 385 -5.73 -40.19 -7.25
CA ARG A 385 -4.51 -40.92 -6.89
C ARG A 385 -3.66 -41.37 -8.08
N ASP A 386 -4.19 -41.28 -9.29
CA ASP A 386 -3.49 -41.56 -10.54
C ASP A 386 -2.55 -40.41 -10.97
N LEU A 387 -2.69 -39.22 -10.38
CA LEU A 387 -1.78 -38.10 -10.63
C LEU A 387 -0.42 -38.35 -9.96
N LEU A 388 0.64 -38.31 -10.75
CA LEU A 388 2.00 -38.41 -10.24
C LEU A 388 2.36 -37.13 -9.46
N LEU A 389 2.78 -37.31 -8.21
CA LEU A 389 3.31 -36.22 -7.40
C LEU A 389 4.79 -35.98 -7.71
N PRO A 390 5.20 -34.71 -7.91
CA PRO A 390 6.60 -34.34 -7.97
C PRO A 390 7.35 -34.73 -6.69
N SER A 391 8.61 -35.14 -6.81
CA SER A 391 9.39 -35.61 -5.67
C SER A 391 9.65 -34.54 -4.60
N ASN A 392 9.52 -33.25 -4.96
CA ASN A 392 9.78 -32.09 -4.10
C ASN A 392 8.52 -31.47 -3.49
N VAL A 393 7.34 -32.10 -3.56
CA VAL A 393 6.09 -31.57 -2.96
C VAL A 393 6.27 -31.25 -1.48
N MET A 394 6.91 -32.15 -0.72
CA MET A 394 7.15 -31.94 0.71
C MET A 394 8.06 -30.73 0.96
N ASP A 395 8.99 -30.42 0.05
CA ASP A 395 9.85 -29.25 0.20
C ASP A 395 9.06 -27.96 0.08
N TYR A 396 8.08 -27.90 -0.83
CA TYR A 396 7.22 -26.73 -1.00
C TYR A 396 6.36 -26.49 0.24
N TYR A 397 5.73 -27.54 0.77
CA TYR A 397 4.91 -27.43 1.99
C TYR A 397 5.71 -27.22 3.27
N ALA A 398 7.04 -27.34 3.24
CA ALA A 398 7.88 -26.91 4.35
C ALA A 398 7.81 -25.38 4.59
N GLY A 399 7.39 -24.60 3.58
CA GLY A 399 7.08 -23.18 3.72
C GLY A 399 5.65 -22.88 4.18
N TYR A 400 4.82 -23.89 4.46
CA TYR A 400 3.42 -23.69 4.82
C TYR A 400 3.25 -23.03 6.19
N LYS A 401 2.04 -22.51 6.44
CA LYS A 401 1.68 -21.82 7.69
C LYS A 401 1.82 -22.71 8.93
N ASP A 402 1.72 -24.02 8.78
CA ASP A 402 1.79 -25.02 9.84
C ASP A 402 2.33 -26.37 9.31
N THR A 403 2.42 -27.37 10.19
CA THR A 403 2.95 -28.71 9.89
C THR A 403 1.89 -29.69 9.36
N THR A 404 0.63 -29.29 9.25
CA THR A 404 -0.50 -30.17 8.89
C THR A 404 -0.27 -30.80 7.52
N ALA A 405 0.17 -29.99 6.56
CA ALA A 405 0.45 -30.43 5.20
C ALA A 405 1.57 -31.50 5.16
N LEU A 406 2.66 -31.27 5.90
CA LEU A 406 3.78 -32.21 5.97
C LEU A 406 3.40 -33.51 6.66
N GLN A 407 2.66 -33.42 7.77
CA GLN A 407 2.19 -34.60 8.49
C GLN A 407 1.31 -35.45 7.60
N TRP A 408 0.33 -34.83 6.93
CA TRP A 408 -0.55 -35.53 6.02
C TRP A 408 0.21 -36.14 4.84
N LEU A 409 1.17 -35.44 4.24
CA LEU A 409 1.99 -35.97 3.13
C LEU A 409 2.84 -37.16 3.57
N LYS A 410 3.41 -37.12 4.78
CA LYS A 410 4.17 -38.23 5.37
C LYS A 410 3.28 -39.47 5.55
N ASP A 411 2.05 -39.27 6.00
CA ASP A 411 1.14 -40.37 6.33
C ASP A 411 0.47 -40.98 5.07
N ASN A 412 0.35 -40.21 3.99
CA ASN A 412 -0.41 -40.60 2.79
C ASN A 412 0.45 -40.83 1.53
N THR A 413 1.76 -40.53 1.57
CA THR A 413 2.65 -40.65 0.41
C THR A 413 4.00 -41.25 0.80
N SER A 414 4.78 -41.71 -0.19
CA SER A 414 6.17 -42.16 0.01
C SER A 414 7.21 -41.06 -0.20
N LEU A 415 6.78 -39.80 -0.27
CA LEU A 415 7.65 -38.65 -0.53
C LEU A 415 8.54 -38.34 0.68
N ARG A 416 9.63 -37.61 0.43
CA ARG A 416 10.60 -37.23 1.47
C ARG A 416 11.03 -35.78 1.26
N CYS A 417 11.29 -35.09 2.37
CA CYS A 417 11.94 -33.78 2.33
C CYS A 417 13.37 -33.92 1.80
N SER A 418 13.78 -32.99 0.93
CA SER A 418 15.15 -32.72 0.54
C SER A 418 15.70 -31.52 1.31
N GLU A 419 16.99 -31.21 1.13
CA GLU A 419 17.61 -30.02 1.73
C GLU A 419 16.89 -28.71 1.36
N ARG A 420 16.15 -28.66 0.24
CA ARG A 420 15.35 -27.49 -0.16
C ARG A 420 14.20 -27.18 0.79
N ALA A 421 13.74 -28.15 1.58
CA ALA A 421 12.74 -27.92 2.62
C ALA A 421 13.22 -26.84 3.61
N TYR A 422 14.51 -26.85 3.97
CA TYR A 422 15.09 -25.84 4.86
C TYR A 422 15.01 -24.44 4.24
N ASP A 423 15.21 -24.28 2.93
CA ASP A 423 15.09 -22.97 2.26
C ASP A 423 13.69 -22.37 2.38
N ASN A 424 12.66 -23.21 2.38
CA ASN A 424 11.27 -22.76 2.50
C ASN A 424 10.87 -22.51 3.96
N VAL A 425 11.41 -23.26 4.92
CA VAL A 425 11.30 -22.98 6.37
C VAL A 425 11.93 -21.63 6.71
N VAL A 426 13.10 -21.35 6.13
CA VAL A 426 13.79 -20.06 6.24
C VAL A 426 12.89 -18.92 5.78
N LYS A 427 12.33 -19.03 4.57
CA LYS A 427 11.48 -17.99 3.98
C LYS A 427 10.20 -17.75 4.80
N SER A 428 9.60 -18.81 5.35
CA SER A 428 8.38 -18.69 6.14
C SER A 428 8.63 -18.23 7.58
N GLY A 429 9.83 -18.50 8.12
CA GLY A 429 10.16 -18.27 9.53
C GLY A 429 9.47 -19.24 10.49
N ASN A 430 9.02 -20.41 10.00
CA ASN A 430 8.19 -21.34 10.76
C ASN A 430 9.05 -22.33 11.58
N LEU A 431 9.28 -22.01 12.86
CA LEU A 431 10.04 -22.88 13.78
C LEU A 431 9.38 -24.26 13.97
N GLN A 432 8.04 -24.33 14.00
CA GLN A 432 7.32 -25.59 14.17
C GLN A 432 7.63 -26.55 13.01
N THR A 433 7.73 -26.02 11.79
CA THR A 433 8.10 -26.82 10.63
C THR A 433 9.55 -27.31 10.71
N LEU A 434 10.47 -26.50 11.22
CA LEU A 434 11.85 -26.94 11.47
C LEU A 434 11.89 -28.11 12.45
N GLN A 435 11.22 -27.97 13.60
CA GLN A 435 11.12 -29.00 14.62
C GLN A 435 10.53 -30.29 14.04
N TRP A 436 9.44 -30.16 13.29
CA TRP A 436 8.80 -31.29 12.63
C TRP A 436 9.75 -32.03 11.69
N ILE A 437 10.52 -31.33 10.85
CA ILE A 437 11.52 -31.95 9.95
C ILE A 437 12.56 -32.72 10.76
N ARG A 438 13.02 -32.17 11.89
CA ARG A 438 14.03 -32.80 12.75
C ARG A 438 13.52 -34.06 13.45
N GLU A 439 12.26 -34.05 13.90
CA GLU A 439 11.64 -35.17 14.60
C GLU A 439 11.19 -36.29 13.65
N ASN A 440 10.83 -35.95 12.41
CA ASN A 440 10.17 -36.87 11.49
C ASN A 440 11.05 -37.32 10.31
N THR A 441 12.25 -36.77 10.16
CA THR A 441 13.17 -37.09 9.07
C THR A 441 14.59 -37.33 9.56
N THR A 442 15.41 -38.01 8.76
CA THR A 442 16.85 -38.18 9.01
C THR A 442 17.70 -37.13 8.29
N LEU A 443 17.08 -36.04 7.82
CA LEU A 443 17.74 -35.05 6.96
C LEU A 443 18.74 -34.23 7.79
N PRO A 444 20.05 -34.23 7.48
CA PRO A 444 21.03 -33.44 8.21
C PRO A 444 20.80 -31.94 7.98
N PHE A 445 21.39 -31.11 8.84
CA PHE A 445 21.42 -29.67 8.58
C PHE A 445 22.35 -29.37 7.38
N PRO A 446 21.94 -28.51 6.43
CA PRO A 446 22.80 -28.05 5.36
C PRO A 446 24.07 -27.35 5.88
N THR A 447 25.16 -27.47 5.14
CA THR A 447 26.46 -26.89 5.52
C THR A 447 26.48 -25.36 5.59
N ASP A 448 25.67 -24.66 4.77
CA ASP A 448 25.48 -23.19 4.80
C ASP A 448 24.07 -22.81 5.30
N LEU A 449 23.54 -23.54 6.28
CA LEU A 449 22.21 -23.26 6.81
C LEU A 449 22.10 -21.86 7.42
N LEU A 450 23.12 -21.42 8.16
CA LEU A 450 23.17 -20.07 8.74
C LEU A 450 23.15 -18.99 7.67
N GLY A 451 23.93 -19.15 6.59
CA GLY A 451 23.94 -18.22 5.46
C GLY A 451 22.58 -18.05 4.78
N ARG A 452 21.69 -19.04 4.90
CA ARG A 452 20.32 -19.00 4.38
C ARG A 452 19.37 -18.23 5.31
N PHE A 453 19.46 -18.41 6.64
CA PHE A 453 18.51 -17.83 7.61
C PHE A 453 18.70 -16.32 7.88
N ILE A 454 19.94 -15.84 7.89
CA ILE A 454 20.35 -14.49 8.35
C ILE A 454 19.80 -13.30 7.57
N THR A 455 19.27 -13.49 6.36
CA THR A 455 18.73 -12.43 5.50
C THR A 455 17.25 -12.17 5.76
N TYR A 456 16.58 -13.00 6.56
CA TYR A 456 15.15 -12.90 6.81
C TYR A 456 14.86 -12.37 8.22
N GLU A 457 13.91 -11.45 8.33
CA GLU A 457 13.54 -10.77 9.59
C GLU A 457 13.06 -11.74 10.68
N ARG A 458 12.55 -12.92 10.31
CA ARG A 458 11.96 -13.92 11.22
C ARG A 458 12.93 -15.01 11.68
N ALA A 459 14.24 -14.79 11.55
CA ALA A 459 15.24 -15.83 11.80
C ALA A 459 15.48 -16.14 13.30
N MET A 460 15.17 -15.22 14.22
CA MET A 460 15.58 -15.32 15.64
C MET A 460 15.09 -16.57 16.38
N PRO A 461 13.80 -16.98 16.30
CA PRO A 461 13.34 -18.22 16.95
C PRO A 461 14.10 -19.46 16.46
N ILE A 462 14.48 -19.46 15.19
CA ILE A 462 15.21 -20.57 14.57
C ILE A 462 16.68 -20.56 15.00
N LEU A 463 17.31 -19.40 15.06
CA LEU A 463 18.69 -19.26 15.54
C LEU A 463 18.82 -19.69 17.01
N GLN A 464 17.84 -19.33 17.84
CA GLN A 464 17.78 -19.77 19.23
C GLN A 464 17.66 -21.29 19.31
N TYR A 465 16.77 -21.89 18.52
CA TYR A 465 16.64 -23.35 18.44
C TYR A 465 17.94 -24.05 17.98
N LEU A 466 18.63 -23.50 16.98
CA LEU A 466 19.92 -24.05 16.52
C LEU A 466 21.00 -23.98 17.60
N LYS A 467 21.02 -22.90 18.39
CA LYS A 467 21.90 -22.76 19.55
C LYS A 467 21.58 -23.81 20.63
N ASP A 468 20.30 -23.93 20.98
CA ASP A 468 19.87 -24.83 22.07
C ASP A 468 20.09 -26.32 21.74
N ASN A 469 20.30 -26.66 20.47
CA ASN A 469 20.56 -28.02 19.98
C ASN A 469 22.00 -28.23 19.48
N ASP A 470 22.96 -27.36 19.88
CA ASP A 470 24.38 -27.42 19.50
C ASP A 470 24.66 -27.46 17.97
N ALA A 471 23.67 -27.05 17.16
CA ALA A 471 23.73 -27.08 15.70
C ALA A 471 24.22 -25.77 15.09
N LEU A 472 24.40 -24.74 15.92
CA LEU A 472 24.84 -23.40 15.49
C LEU A 472 26.24 -23.46 14.84
N ASN A 473 27.18 -24.23 15.41
CA ASN A 473 28.54 -24.30 14.89
C ASN A 473 28.73 -25.28 13.72
N ALA A 474 27.82 -26.25 13.56
CA ALA A 474 27.86 -27.24 12.48
C ALA A 474 27.47 -26.66 11.10
N SER A 475 26.89 -25.46 11.09
CA SER A 475 26.42 -24.75 9.89
C SER A 475 27.20 -23.45 9.61
N ASN A 476 28.36 -23.29 10.26
CA ASN A 476 29.14 -22.05 10.25
C ASN A 476 29.85 -21.82 8.92
N SER A 477 29.47 -20.72 8.28
CA SER A 477 30.35 -19.96 7.40
C SER A 477 30.56 -18.57 8.02
N PRO A 478 31.81 -18.12 8.27
CA PRO A 478 32.10 -16.73 8.66
C PRO A 478 31.40 -15.70 7.75
N SER A 479 31.20 -16.06 6.49
CA SER A 479 30.49 -15.24 5.48
C SER A 479 29.00 -15.02 5.76
N ALA A 480 28.38 -15.79 6.65
CA ALA A 480 26.97 -15.61 7.01
C ALA A 480 26.80 -14.35 7.90
N MET A 481 27.59 -14.21 8.95
CA MET A 481 27.50 -13.05 9.84
C MET A 481 27.71 -11.71 9.09
N ASP A 482 28.55 -11.74 8.06
CA ASP A 482 28.85 -10.57 7.22
C ASP A 482 27.74 -10.24 6.20
N ARG A 483 26.82 -11.18 5.95
CA ARG A 483 25.68 -11.07 5.01
C ARG A 483 24.36 -10.67 5.69
N SER A 484 24.30 -10.51 7.01
CA SER A 484 23.05 -10.12 7.67
C SER A 484 22.80 -8.61 7.56
N ASP A 485 21.53 -8.23 7.40
CA ASP A 485 21.08 -6.83 7.46
C ASP A 485 20.41 -6.49 8.80
N ASN A 486 20.32 -7.46 9.71
CA ASN A 486 19.58 -7.36 10.97
C ASN A 486 20.54 -7.33 12.17
N LEU A 487 20.43 -6.29 13.00
CA LEU A 487 21.25 -6.12 14.20
C LEU A 487 21.02 -7.25 15.23
N GLU A 488 19.78 -7.66 15.44
CA GLU A 488 19.46 -8.68 16.44
C GLU A 488 20.13 -10.01 16.07
N VAL A 489 20.00 -10.41 14.80
CA VAL A 489 20.67 -11.60 14.25
C VAL A 489 22.20 -11.46 14.33
N THR A 490 22.74 -10.32 13.91
CA THR A 490 24.20 -10.06 13.93
C THR A 490 24.75 -10.13 15.34
N SER A 491 24.08 -9.49 16.31
CA SER A 491 24.51 -9.48 17.70
C SER A 491 24.42 -10.86 18.34
N PHE A 492 23.34 -11.59 18.07
CA PHE A 492 23.16 -12.96 18.52
C PHE A 492 24.30 -13.85 18.02
N LEU A 493 24.61 -13.80 16.73
CA LEU A 493 25.71 -14.59 16.15
C LEU A 493 27.07 -14.14 16.68
N HIS A 494 27.30 -12.84 16.85
CA HIS A 494 28.54 -12.31 17.42
C HIS A 494 28.87 -12.93 18.79
N TYR A 495 27.87 -13.09 19.65
CA TYR A 495 28.04 -13.64 20.99
C TYR A 495 28.03 -15.18 21.03
N ASN A 496 27.46 -15.86 20.04
CA ASN A 496 27.17 -17.31 20.13
C ASN A 496 27.86 -18.18 19.07
N SER A 497 28.33 -17.64 17.94
CA SER A 497 28.97 -18.40 16.85
C SER A 497 30.36 -17.91 16.42
N GLY A 498 30.75 -16.68 16.77
CA GLY A 498 32.08 -16.11 16.46
C GLY A 498 32.04 -14.61 16.19
N LYS A 499 33.20 -13.96 16.00
CA LYS A 499 33.28 -12.51 15.72
C LYS A 499 32.99 -12.20 14.25
N CYS A 500 32.35 -11.07 13.98
CA CYS A 500 32.09 -10.56 12.62
C CYS A 500 33.36 -10.00 11.95
N SER A 501 33.49 -10.14 10.62
CA SER A 501 34.66 -9.66 9.86
C SER A 501 34.49 -8.20 9.40
N SER A 502 35.50 -7.67 8.69
CA SER A 502 35.46 -6.38 7.96
C SER A 502 34.23 -6.20 7.10
N ASP A 503 33.74 -7.28 6.52
CA ASP A 503 32.70 -7.24 5.51
C ASP A 503 31.31 -6.93 6.11
N ALA A 504 31.05 -7.34 7.36
CA ALA A 504 29.82 -6.97 8.08
C ALA A 504 29.65 -5.45 8.21
N MET A 505 30.74 -4.72 8.47
CA MET A 505 30.67 -3.26 8.58
C MET A 505 30.45 -2.61 7.21
N PHE A 506 31.08 -3.15 6.17
CA PHE A 506 30.83 -2.70 4.80
C PHE A 506 29.37 -2.86 4.41
N ARG A 507 28.76 -4.00 4.75
CA ARG A 507 27.35 -4.23 4.49
C ARG A 507 26.46 -3.30 5.30
N ALA A 508 26.70 -3.18 6.61
CA ALA A 508 25.94 -2.28 7.49
C ALA A 508 25.97 -0.81 7.02
N ILE A 509 27.10 -0.34 6.48
CA ILE A 509 27.22 0.99 5.86
C ILE A 509 26.48 1.05 4.52
N SER A 510 26.58 0.02 3.68
CA SER A 510 25.93 0.00 2.36
C SER A 510 24.39 0.01 2.43
N ILE A 511 23.83 -0.53 3.51
CA ILE A 511 22.38 -0.57 3.78
C ILE A 511 21.91 0.53 4.74
N GLU A 512 22.82 1.41 5.19
CA GLU A 512 22.53 2.51 6.14
C GLU A 512 21.95 2.02 7.50
N ASN A 513 22.32 0.80 7.96
CA ASN A 513 21.89 0.26 9.26
C ASN A 513 22.76 0.78 10.41
N ILE A 514 22.39 1.95 10.90
CA ILE A 514 23.14 2.73 11.89
C ILE A 514 23.34 2.00 13.22
N GLN A 515 22.35 1.23 13.67
CA GLN A 515 22.45 0.51 14.95
C GLN A 515 23.42 -0.66 14.83
N MET A 516 23.43 -1.34 13.68
CA MET A 516 24.41 -2.37 13.36
C MET A 516 25.83 -1.81 13.24
N ILE A 517 26.00 -0.62 12.63
CA ILE A 517 27.31 0.07 12.59
C ILE A 517 27.82 0.36 14.01
N LYS A 518 26.97 0.91 14.90
CA LYS A 518 27.37 1.21 16.29
C LYS A 518 27.79 -0.04 17.05
N PHE A 519 27.00 -1.11 16.93
CA PHE A 519 27.31 -2.40 17.54
C PHE A 519 28.65 -2.95 17.05
N LEU A 520 28.87 -2.96 15.73
CA LEU A 520 30.11 -3.47 15.15
C LEU A 520 31.33 -2.61 15.52
N ASP A 521 31.19 -1.29 15.62
CA ASP A 521 32.28 -0.36 16.00
C ASP A 521 32.74 -0.57 17.46
N GLN A 522 31.79 -0.88 18.35
CA GLN A 522 32.09 -1.13 19.77
C GLN A 522 32.71 -2.51 20.03
N HIS A 523 32.48 -3.47 19.13
CA HIS A 523 32.80 -4.88 19.37
C HIS A 523 33.83 -5.48 18.39
N ARG A 524 34.27 -4.73 17.38
CA ARG A 524 35.34 -5.14 16.45
C ARG A 524 36.66 -4.46 16.78
N THR A 525 37.75 -5.20 16.58
CA THR A 525 39.13 -4.77 16.88
C THR A 525 39.90 -4.30 15.65
N GLU A 526 39.31 -4.40 14.46
CA GLU A 526 39.97 -4.10 13.17
C GLU A 526 39.63 -2.68 12.70
N HIS A 527 40.66 -1.90 12.37
CA HIS A 527 40.49 -0.57 11.76
C HIS A 527 40.08 -0.71 10.29
N ILE A 528 38.98 -0.06 9.91
CA ILE A 528 38.46 -0.11 8.54
C ILE A 528 38.83 1.17 7.79
N ASN A 529 39.47 1.01 6.64
CA ASN A 529 39.90 2.12 5.80
C ASN A 529 38.84 2.40 4.71
N TYR A 530 38.03 3.44 4.88
CA TYR A 530 37.05 3.88 3.87
C TYR A 530 37.54 5.09 3.08
N SER A 531 37.61 4.93 1.75
CA SER A 531 37.68 6.06 0.81
C SER A 531 36.28 6.62 0.51
N TYR A 532 36.16 7.93 0.65
CA TYR A 532 34.92 8.71 0.77
C TYR A 532 34.06 8.84 -0.52
N THR A 533 34.38 8.11 -1.59
CA THR A 533 33.91 8.45 -2.96
C THR A 533 32.62 7.76 -3.41
N LYS A 534 32.03 6.83 -2.66
CA LYS A 534 30.87 6.03 -3.12
C LYS A 534 29.48 6.41 -2.56
N LEU A 535 29.36 7.33 -1.60
CA LEU A 535 28.08 7.65 -0.91
C LEU A 535 27.26 8.80 -1.53
N LYS A 536 27.50 9.17 -2.80
CA LYS A 536 26.69 10.17 -3.50
C LYS A 536 25.70 9.51 -4.44
N SER A 537 24.48 9.30 -3.98
CA SER A 537 23.21 9.43 -4.73
C SER A 537 22.15 8.43 -4.24
N LYS A 538 21.31 8.83 -3.28
CA LYS A 538 19.88 8.50 -3.24
C LYS A 538 19.18 9.24 -2.10
N LYS A 539 17.90 9.56 -2.33
CA LYS A 539 17.04 10.51 -1.61
C LYS A 539 16.49 9.99 -0.27
N SER A 540 17.25 9.23 0.51
CA SER A 540 16.75 8.64 1.76
C SER A 540 17.75 8.79 2.91
N PHE A 541 18.26 10.00 3.15
CA PHE A 541 19.20 10.21 4.23
C PHE A 541 18.51 10.12 5.60
N ASN A 542 18.81 9.07 6.36
CA ASN A 542 18.37 8.86 7.74
C ASN A 542 18.94 9.94 8.70
N PHE A 543 18.12 10.37 9.67
CA PHE A 543 18.41 11.31 10.76
C PHE A 543 19.82 11.17 11.35
N LEU A 544 20.26 9.96 11.68
CA LEU A 544 21.56 9.75 12.32
C LEU A 544 22.75 9.84 11.34
N GLU A 545 22.58 9.58 10.04
CA GLU A 545 23.67 9.66 9.05
C GLU A 545 24.00 11.10 8.66
N ARG A 546 22.97 11.95 8.48
CA ARG A 546 23.16 13.40 8.33
C ARG A 546 23.89 13.99 9.54
N LEU A 547 23.52 13.55 10.75
CA LEU A 547 24.08 14.05 12.00
C LEU A 547 25.53 13.59 12.24
N LYS A 548 25.89 12.36 11.82
CA LYS A 548 27.28 11.90 11.79
C LYS A 548 28.12 12.71 10.79
N LEU A 549 27.58 13.06 9.62
CA LEU A 549 28.24 13.89 8.61
C LEU A 549 28.53 15.32 9.10
N ILE A 550 27.63 15.89 9.91
CA ILE A 550 27.80 17.22 10.54
C ILE A 550 28.88 17.16 11.62
N LYS A 551 28.79 16.19 12.55
CA LYS A 551 29.75 16.04 13.66
C LYS A 551 31.17 15.68 13.17
N HIS A 552 31.31 14.95 12.06
CA HIS A 552 32.63 14.66 11.48
C HIS A 552 33.28 15.82 10.74
N LYS A 553 32.52 16.85 10.33
CA LYS A 553 33.03 17.96 9.51
C LYS A 553 33.31 19.27 10.24
N LYS A 554 33.04 19.36 11.55
CA LYS A 554 33.20 20.61 12.34
C LYS A 554 32.70 21.84 11.56
N ILE A 555 31.41 21.87 11.24
CA ILE A 555 30.71 23.12 10.92
C ILE A 555 30.07 23.60 12.20
#